data_AF-A0A561CCM9-F1
#
_entry.id   AF-A0A561CCM9-F1
#
_cell.length_a   1.000
_cell.length_b   1.000
_cell.length_c   1.000
_cell.angle_alpha   90.00
_cell.angle_beta   90.00
_cell.angle_gamma   90.00
#
_symmetry.space_group_name_H-M   'P 1'
#
loop_
_entity.id
_entity.type
_entity.pdbx_description
1 polymer ?
#
loop_
_entity_poly.entity_id
_entity_poly.type
_entity_poly.pdbx_seq_one_letter_code
_entity_poly.pdbx_strand_id
1 'polypeptide(L)' 'MFSSFLRDESAAQVVEYALVIAVVSILLIITLRPLVTDTGLSDLVDLVRTCLDGVDCG' A
#
# COMPACT_ATOMS: atom_id res chain seq x y z
N MET A 1 -2.67 -33.65 -21.09
CA MET A 1 -3.96 -32.96 -20.89
C MET A 1 -3.74 -31.75 -19.97
N PHE A 2 -2.98 -30.75 -20.44
CA PHE A 2 -2.68 -29.47 -19.74
C PHE A 2 -2.47 -28.34 -20.76
N SER A 3 -2.05 -28.66 -21.98
CA SER A 3 -1.86 -27.71 -23.09
C SER A 3 -3.11 -26.98 -23.58
N SER A 4 -4.32 -27.51 -23.32
CA SER A 4 -5.57 -26.89 -23.78
C SER A 4 -6.06 -25.77 -22.86
N PHE A 5 -5.49 -25.61 -21.66
CA PHE A 5 -5.82 -24.52 -20.74
C PHE A 5 -5.00 -23.24 -21.00
N LEU A 6 -3.98 -23.33 -21.86
CA LEU A 6 -3.19 -22.18 -22.34
C LEU A 6 -3.79 -21.51 -23.58
N ARG A 7 -4.95 -22.00 -24.05
CA ARG A 7 -5.70 -21.46 -25.20
C ARG A 7 -7.06 -20.92 -24.77
N ASP A 8 -7.09 -20.29 -23.60
CA ASP A 8 -8.17 -19.41 -23.17
C ASP A 8 -7.56 -18.00 -23.02
N GLU A 9 -7.28 -17.40 -24.18
CA GLU A 9 -6.58 -16.13 -24.34
C GLU A 9 -7.32 -14.98 -23.63
N SER A 10 -8.62 -15.14 -23.34
CA SER A 10 -9.43 -14.24 -22.52
C SER A 10 -9.23 -14.42 -21.00
N ALA A 11 -9.07 -15.65 -20.51
CA ALA A 11 -8.94 -15.92 -19.08
C ALA A 11 -7.49 -15.80 -18.58
N ALA A 12 -6.51 -16.16 -19.41
CA ALA A 12 -5.10 -16.00 -19.08
C ALA A 12 -4.73 -14.53 -18.84
N GLN A 13 -5.30 -13.62 -19.64
CA GLN A 13 -5.05 -12.19 -19.49
C GLN A 13 -5.66 -11.63 -18.20
N VAL A 14 -6.88 -12.04 -17.83
CA VAL A 14 -7.53 -11.59 -16.58
C VAL A 14 -6.75 -12.04 -15.35
N VAL A 15 -6.17 -13.24 -15.38
CA VAL A 15 -5.34 -13.77 -14.28
C VAL A 15 -4.03 -12.99 -14.14
N GLU A 16 -3.40 -12.59 -15.24
CA GLU A 16 -2.18 -11.77 -15.19
C GLU A 16 -2.44 -10.39 -14.57
N TYR A 17 -3.50 -9.68 -14.98
CA TYR A 17 -3.82 -8.38 -14.40
C TYR A 17 -4.30 -8.47 -12.94
N ALA A 18 -5.07 -9.50 -12.59
CA ALA A 18 -5.49 -9.74 -11.22
C ALA A 18 -4.29 -10.01 -10.29
N LEU A 19 -3.31 -10.77 -10.77
CA LEU A 19 -2.08 -11.06 -10.01
C LEU A 19 -1.26 -9.79 -9.77
N VAL A 20 -1.09 -8.95 -10.79
CA VAL A 20 -0.36 -7.68 -10.66
C VAL A 20 -1.05 -6.78 -9.65
N ILE A 21 -2.38 -6.63 -9.71
CA ILE A 21 -3.13 -5.80 -8.75
C ILE A 21 -3.01 -6.36 -7.33
N ALA A 22 -3.08 -7.68 -7.15
CA ALA A 22 -2.94 -8.30 -5.83
C ALA A 22 -1.56 -8.04 -5.23
N VAL A 23 -0.48 -8.20 -6.00
CA VAL A 23 0.90 -7.95 -5.55
C VAL A 23 1.09 -6.48 -5.19
N VAL A 24 0.65 -5.55 -6.06
CA VAL A 24 0.74 -4.11 -5.80
C VAL A 24 -0.05 -3.72 -4.55
N SER A 25 -1.24 -4.27 -4.36
CA SER A 25 -2.08 -4.01 -3.19
C SER A 25 -1.41 -4.46 -1.89
N ILE A 26 -0.80 -5.65 -1.89
CA ILE A 26 -0.06 -6.17 -0.72
C ILE A 26 1.16 -5.29 -0.42
N LEU A 27 1.93 -4.90 -1.43
CA LEU A 27 3.09 -4.01 -1.27
C LEU A 27 2.68 -2.64 -0.70
N LEU A 28 1.59 -2.05 -1.21
CA LEU A 28 1.05 -0.80 -0.67
C LEU A 28 0.64 -0.98 0.79
N ILE A 29 -0.08 -2.04 1.14
CA ILE A 29 -0.47 -2.30 2.53
C ILE A 29 0.77 -2.44 3.44
N ILE A 30 1.81 -3.16 3.02
CA ILE A 30 3.03 -3.34 3.83
C ILE A 30 3.76 -2.01 4.05
N THR A 31 3.86 -1.18 3.01
CA THR A 31 4.56 0.11 3.09
C THR A 31 3.76 1.17 3.87
N LEU A 32 2.43 1.15 3.78
CA LEU A 32 1.54 2.07 4.48
C LEU A 32 1.21 1.61 5.91
N ARG A 33 1.37 0.32 6.24
CA ARG A 33 1.15 -0.22 7.60
C ARG A 33 1.85 0.59 8.70
N PRO A 34 3.16 0.85 8.67
CA PRO A 34 3.82 1.63 9.73
C PRO A 34 3.24 3.04 9.83
N LEU A 35 2.71 3.60 8.75
CA LEU A 35 2.10 4.92 8.77
C LEU A 35 0.71 4.94 9.47
N VAL A 36 0.01 3.80 9.48
CA VAL A 36 -1.35 3.65 10.03
C VAL A 36 -1.35 2.97 11.40
N THR A 37 -0.44 2.04 11.66
CA THR A 37 -0.38 1.26 12.90
C THR A 37 0.61 1.82 13.92
N ASP A 38 1.54 2.66 13.49
CA ASP A 38 2.56 3.27 14.35
C ASP A 38 2.19 4.72 14.69
N THR A 39 2.99 5.36 15.55
CA THR A 39 2.75 6.75 15.99
C THR A 39 3.18 7.80 14.97
N GLY A 40 3.75 7.41 13.81
CA GLY A 40 4.37 8.36 12.87
C GLY A 40 3.48 9.53 12.41
N LEU A 41 2.18 9.31 12.16
CA LEU A 41 1.26 10.41 11.87
C LEU A 41 0.91 11.23 13.12
N SER A 42 0.79 10.58 14.28
CA SER A 42 0.52 11.27 15.57
C SER A 42 1.70 12.16 15.95
N ASP A 43 2.92 11.66 15.83
CA ASP A 43 4.15 12.38 16.14
C ASP A 43 4.31 13.60 15.23
N LEU A 44 3.99 13.47 13.94
CA LEU A 44 3.96 14.61 13.03
C LEU A 44 2.88 15.64 13.43
N VAL A 45 1.68 15.18 13.78
CA VAL A 45 0.58 16.05 14.21
C VAL A 45 0.94 16.76 15.52
N ASP A 46 1.57 16.07 16.46
CA ASP A 46 1.97 16.64 17.75
C ASP A 46 3.13 17.61 17.57
N LEU A 47 4.07 17.33 16.67
CA LEU A 47 5.09 18.30 16.25
C LEU A 47 4.43 19.55 15.67
N VAL A 48 3.53 19.40 14.69
CA VAL A 48 2.85 20.54 14.05
C VAL A 48 2.04 21.35 15.06
N ARG A 49 1.31 20.69 15.98
CA ARG A 49 0.58 21.36 17.07
C ARG A 49 1.52 22.14 17.98
N THR A 50 2.64 21.53 18.38
CA THR A 50 3.68 22.16 19.18
C THR A 50 4.18 23.43 18.49
N CYS A 51 4.48 23.38 17.19
CA CYS A 51 4.96 24.55 16.45
C CYS A 51 3.90 25.66 16.33
N LEU A 52 2.64 25.27 16.18
CA LEU A 52 1.52 26.21 16.07
C LEU A 52 1.19 26.88 17.41
N ASP A 53 1.45 26.22 18.54
CA ASP A 53 1.27 26.78 19.89
C ASP A 53 2.40 27.76 20.29
N GLY A 54 3.37 27.99 19.40
CA GLY A 54 4.41 29.00 19.56
C GLY A 54 5.59 28.56 20.45
N VAL A 55 5.73 27.27 20.74
CA VAL A 55 6.94 26.69 21.35
C VAL A 55 7.95 26.31 20.26
N ASP A 56 9.23 26.38 20.61
CA ASP A 56 10.35 26.07 19.71
C ASP A 56 10.21 24.67 19.12
N CYS A 57 10.21 24.62 17.80
CA CYS A 57 10.12 23.40 17.03
C CYS A 57 11.42 23.17 16.31
N GLY A 58 12.26 22.31 16.89
CA GLY A 58 13.39 21.62 16.24
C GLY A 58 14.28 22.48 15.35
#